data_AF-A0A8T0LSR3-F1
#
_entry.id   AF-A0A8T0LSR3-F1
#
_cell.length_a   1.000
_cell.length_b   1.000
_cell.length_c   1.000
_cell.angle_alpha   90.00
_cell.angle_beta   90.00
_cell.angle_gamma   90.00
#
_symmetry.space_group_name_H-M   'P 1'
#
loop_
_entity.id
_entity.type
_entity.pdbx_description
1 polymer ?
#
loop_
_entity_poly.entity_id
_entity_poly.type
_entity_poly.pdbx_seq_one_letter_code
_entity_poly.pdbx_strand_id
1 'polypeptide(L)'
;MMSHETLERRRLYFNHLNTQKTEEIGAPAEIPMAPCCQYQDSYLGAARKHHKSKEFLKSKSLVRNRHDEIDWVATFLNVGFDPSSIYALMCPLRKGRWKVEEENYTLGLLRLIESGTILLRHGQSIRGYIGEKLHSDDMRVLKKLSNCKIFHFAKLINPRLAEEEKLDMNVEGAQEVLDRLEQLKGEFLRSVQLEALVAVRKYLSDSSLRDLLNMRE
;
A
#
# COMPACT_ATOMS: atom_id res chain seq x y z
N MET A 1 32.87 32.17 -32.02
CA MET A 1 33.90 32.21 -30.96
C MET A 1 33.54 33.34 -30.01
N MET A 2 33.22 33.06 -28.74
CA MET A 2 32.87 34.11 -27.77
C MET A 2 34.12 34.85 -27.30
N SER A 3 34.04 36.18 -27.15
CA SER A 3 35.18 37.03 -26.78
C SER A 3 35.65 36.75 -25.35
N HIS A 4 36.96 36.88 -25.12
CA HIS A 4 37.64 36.68 -23.83
C HIS A 4 37.00 37.49 -22.68
N GLU A 5 36.45 38.66 -23.00
CA GLU A 5 35.75 39.54 -22.06
C GLU A 5 34.45 38.93 -21.51
N THR A 6 33.79 38.07 -22.29
CA THR A 6 32.52 37.43 -21.90
C THR A 6 32.75 36.25 -20.93
N LEU A 7 33.90 35.58 -21.04
CA LEU A 7 34.28 34.50 -20.13
C LEU A 7 34.71 35.03 -18.75
N GLU A 8 35.46 36.14 -18.72
CA GLU A 8 35.87 36.78 -17.47
C GLU A 8 34.67 37.37 -16.69
N ARG A 9 33.68 37.96 -17.37
CA ARG A 9 32.43 38.39 -16.71
C ARG A 9 31.66 37.22 -16.08
N ARG A 10 31.65 36.05 -16.72
CA ARG A 10 31.00 34.85 -16.18
C ARG A 10 31.74 34.28 -14.98
N ARG A 11 33.08 34.33 -14.99
CA ARG A 11 33.94 33.90 -13.87
C ARG A 11 33.79 34.81 -12.65
N LEU A 12 33.72 36.12 -12.84
CA LEU A 12 33.51 37.09 -11.76
C LEU A 12 32.11 36.96 -11.12
N TYR A 13 31.08 36.67 -11.93
CA TYR A 13 29.73 36.43 -11.40
C TYR A 13 29.65 35.15 -10.56
N PHE A 14 30.35 34.08 -10.98
CA PHE A 14 30.39 32.82 -10.25
C PHE A 14 31.19 32.93 -8.94
N ASN A 15 32.27 33.72 -8.93
CA ASN A 15 33.03 33.98 -7.71
C ASN A 15 32.25 34.86 -6.73
N HIS A 16 31.56 35.92 -7.18
CA HIS A 16 30.76 36.79 -6.30
C HIS A 16 29.62 36.04 -5.59
N LEU A 17 29.00 35.06 -6.25
CA LEU A 17 27.98 34.19 -5.64
C LEU A 17 28.56 33.20 -4.62
N ASN A 18 29.85 32.85 -4.73
CA ASN A 18 30.54 32.00 -3.77
C ASN A 18 31.10 32.78 -2.57
N THR A 19 31.47 34.06 -2.73
CA THR A 19 31.98 34.87 -1.60
C THR A 19 30.89 35.37 -0.66
N GLN A 20 29.63 35.50 -1.09
CA GLN A 20 28.52 35.87 -0.20
C GLN A 20 28.02 34.73 0.70
N LYS A 21 28.62 33.53 0.64
CA LYS A 21 28.19 32.37 1.43
C LYS A 21 29.14 31.99 2.57
N THR A 22 30.19 32.78 2.80
CA THR A 22 31.19 32.52 3.85
C THR A 22 31.64 33.82 4.47
N GLU A 23 30.79 34.45 5.29
CA GLU A 23 31.18 35.32 6.41
C GLU A 23 29.92 35.87 7.07
N GLU A 24 29.46 35.18 8.12
CA GLU A 24 28.91 35.75 9.36
C GLU A 24 28.28 34.60 10.16
N ILE A 25 29.09 33.96 11.02
CA ILE A 25 28.59 33.28 12.22
C ILE A 25 29.24 34.01 13.40
N GLY A 26 28.69 35.19 13.71
CA GLY A 26 28.60 35.65 15.09
C GLY A 26 27.48 34.84 15.75
N ALA A 27 27.76 34.27 16.92
CA ALA A 27 26.83 33.41 17.65
C ALA A 27 25.48 34.10 17.92
N PRO A 28 24.34 33.44 17.64
CA PRO A 28 23.06 33.84 18.20
C PRO A 28 22.58 32.86 19.28
N ALA A 29 21.77 33.42 20.18
CA ALA A 29 21.23 32.87 21.40
C ALA A 29 20.60 31.47 21.28
N GLU A 30 20.57 30.76 22.42
CA GLU A 30 19.82 29.54 22.66
C GLU A 30 18.35 29.71 22.25
N ILE A 31 18.02 29.29 21.04
CA ILE A 31 16.66 29.04 20.58
C ILE A 31 16.36 27.57 20.95
N PRO A 32 15.22 27.22 21.58
CA PRO A 32 14.93 25.85 21.92
C PRO A 32 14.91 25.02 20.64
N MET A 33 15.74 23.98 20.57
CA MET A 33 15.71 23.03 19.47
C MET A 33 14.32 22.41 19.40
N ALA A 34 13.53 22.86 18.41
CA ALA A 34 12.42 22.05 17.91
C ALA A 34 13.03 20.72 17.43
N PRO A 35 12.49 19.56 17.84
CA PRO A 35 13.07 18.28 17.46
C PRO A 35 13.14 18.18 15.94
N CYS A 36 14.34 17.88 15.46
CA CYS A 36 14.57 17.36 14.12
C CYS A 36 13.45 16.37 13.81
N CYS A 37 12.70 16.61 12.73
CA CYS A 37 11.69 15.69 12.23
C CYS A 37 12.40 14.43 11.71
N GLN A 38 12.81 13.59 12.65
CA GLN A 38 12.69 12.16 12.49
C GLN A 38 11.27 11.96 11.97
N TYR A 39 11.13 11.57 10.70
CA TYR A 39 9.90 10.96 10.23
C TYR A 39 9.83 9.63 10.99
N GLN A 40 9.40 9.74 12.25
CA GLN A 40 9.17 8.64 13.14
C GLN A 40 8.20 7.75 12.39
N ASP A 41 8.57 6.48 12.30
CA ASP A 41 7.71 5.32 12.09
C ASP A 41 6.52 5.38 13.08
N SER A 42 5.62 6.34 12.85
CA SER A 42 4.57 6.71 13.76
C SER A 42 3.36 5.84 13.50
N TYR A 43 3.48 4.63 14.02
CA TYR A 43 2.53 4.06 14.96
C TYR A 43 1.05 4.19 14.60
N LEU A 44 0.56 3.22 13.83
CA LEU A 44 -0.78 2.66 14.06
C LEU A 44 -0.87 1.14 13.89
N GLY A 45 0.27 0.44 13.79
CA GLY A 45 0.29 -1.00 13.49
C GLY A 45 0.54 -1.92 14.68
N ALA A 46 1.18 -1.45 15.77
CA ALA A 46 1.67 -2.36 16.83
C ALA A 46 0.73 -2.48 18.04
N ALA A 47 0.09 -1.40 18.49
CA ALA A 47 -0.72 -1.42 19.73
C ALA A 47 -2.18 -1.89 19.52
N ARG A 48 -2.67 -1.95 18.27
CA ARG A 48 -3.95 -2.61 17.92
C ARG A 48 -3.87 -4.14 17.93
N LYS A 49 -2.70 -4.73 18.19
CA LYS A 49 -2.46 -6.16 17.98
C LYS A 49 -3.12 -7.09 19.00
N HIS A 50 -3.60 -6.60 20.15
CA HIS A 50 -4.02 -7.49 21.24
C HIS A 50 -5.50 -7.41 21.65
N HIS A 51 -6.25 -6.35 21.29
CA HIS A 51 -7.63 -6.15 21.76
C HIS A 51 -8.72 -6.34 20.69
N LYS A 52 -8.34 -6.39 19.40
CA LYS A 52 -9.28 -6.67 18.30
C LYS A 52 -9.37 -8.15 17.90
N SER A 53 -8.56 -9.00 18.52
CA SER A 53 -8.38 -10.41 18.16
C SER A 53 -9.63 -11.28 18.40
N LYS A 54 -10.55 -10.91 19.29
CA LYS A 54 -11.75 -11.70 19.59
C LYS A 54 -12.97 -11.38 18.70
N GLU A 55 -13.14 -10.13 18.26
CA GLU A 55 -14.22 -9.78 17.32
C GLU A 55 -13.85 -10.06 15.86
N PHE A 56 -12.57 -10.01 15.50
CA PHE A 56 -12.08 -10.28 14.14
C PHE A 56 -12.21 -11.76 13.72
N LEU A 57 -12.23 -12.68 14.69
CA LEU A 57 -12.31 -14.12 14.46
C LEU A 57 -13.75 -14.66 14.40
N LYS A 58 -14.77 -13.78 14.31
CA LYS A 58 -16.15 -14.16 14.03
C LYS A 58 -16.32 -14.68 12.59
N SER A 59 -15.80 -15.88 12.39
CA SER A 59 -16.51 -17.04 11.85
C SER A 59 -17.09 -16.99 10.43
N LYS A 60 -16.74 -16.01 9.58
CA LYS A 60 -17.23 -15.98 8.18
C LYS A 60 -16.19 -16.09 7.06
N SER A 61 -14.90 -16.23 7.37
CA SER A 61 -13.86 -16.18 6.33
C SER A 61 -12.87 -17.36 6.33
N LEU A 62 -12.83 -18.15 7.40
CA LEU A 62 -11.97 -19.33 7.53
C LEU A 62 -12.61 -20.54 6.81
N VAL A 63 -11.90 -21.10 5.84
CA VAL A 63 -12.31 -22.31 5.13
C VAL A 63 -11.78 -23.52 5.90
N ARG A 64 -12.63 -24.52 6.16
CA ARG A 64 -12.26 -25.77 6.82
C ARG A 64 -12.30 -26.95 5.85
N ASN A 65 -11.39 -27.89 6.04
CA ASN A 65 -11.31 -29.11 5.27
C ASN A 65 -12.31 -30.17 5.80
N ARG A 66 -12.37 -31.34 5.14
CA ARG A 66 -13.24 -32.46 5.53
C ARG A 66 -12.97 -33.04 6.93
N HIS A 67 -11.82 -32.74 7.52
CA HIS A 67 -11.43 -33.16 8.87
C HIS A 67 -11.65 -32.05 9.91
N ASP A 68 -12.39 -30.99 9.55
CA ASP A 68 -12.67 -29.82 10.40
C ASP A 68 -11.44 -28.99 10.77
N GLU A 69 -10.33 -29.15 10.05
CA GLU A 69 -9.12 -28.32 10.22
C GLU A 69 -9.17 -27.11 9.30
N ILE A 70 -8.56 -25.99 9.71
CA ILE A 70 -8.47 -24.79 8.87
C ILE A 70 -7.60 -25.10 7.64
N ASP A 71 -8.19 -24.96 6.46
CA ASP A 71 -7.47 -24.97 5.19
C ASP A 71 -6.91 -23.56 4.94
N TRP A 72 -5.67 -23.35 5.34
CA TRP A 72 -4.96 -22.07 5.16
C TRP A 72 -4.77 -21.70 3.68
N VAL A 73 -4.74 -22.67 2.78
CA VAL A 73 -4.58 -22.40 1.35
C VAL A 73 -5.89 -21.85 0.81
N ALA A 74 -6.99 -22.58 1.04
CA ALA A 74 -8.32 -22.17 0.60
C ALA A 74 -8.79 -20.89 1.30
N THR A 75 -8.49 -20.75 2.59
CA THR A 75 -8.76 -19.52 3.33
C THR A 75 -8.06 -18.32 2.69
N PHE A 76 -6.76 -18.43 2.38
CA PHE A 76 -6.05 -17.34 1.72
C PHE A 76 -6.65 -16.97 0.36
N LEU A 77 -7.01 -17.97 -0.44
CA LEU A 77 -7.61 -17.71 -1.76
C LEU A 77 -9.01 -17.11 -1.66
N ASN A 78 -9.74 -17.38 -0.57
CA ASN A 78 -11.06 -16.80 -0.31
C ASN A 78 -10.98 -15.34 0.16
N VAL A 79 -10.06 -15.04 1.09
CA VAL A 79 -10.06 -13.75 1.82
C VAL A 79 -8.95 -12.80 1.38
N GLY A 80 -7.89 -13.34 0.77
CA GLY A 80 -6.71 -12.59 0.37
C GLY A 80 -6.14 -11.72 1.49
N PHE A 81 -5.87 -10.46 1.16
CA PHE A 81 -5.41 -9.42 2.08
C PHE A 81 -6.52 -8.42 2.44
N ASP A 82 -7.77 -8.86 2.48
CA ASP A 82 -8.85 -8.00 2.97
C ASP A 82 -8.48 -7.43 4.36
N PRO A 83 -8.76 -6.15 4.68
CA PRO A 83 -8.39 -5.55 5.96
C PRO A 83 -8.93 -6.29 7.20
N SER A 84 -10.02 -7.02 7.04
CA SER A 84 -10.60 -7.88 8.09
C SER A 84 -9.98 -9.28 8.16
N SER A 85 -9.15 -9.64 7.18
CA SER A 85 -8.55 -10.97 7.07
C SER A 85 -7.40 -11.19 8.06
N ILE A 86 -7.23 -12.47 8.40
CA ILE A 86 -6.10 -12.94 9.20
C ILE A 86 -4.74 -12.67 8.53
N TYR A 87 -4.69 -12.67 7.20
CA TYR A 87 -3.46 -12.42 6.44
C TYR A 87 -3.04 -10.95 6.45
N ALA A 88 -3.99 -10.02 6.36
CA ALA A 88 -3.66 -8.59 6.49
C ALA A 88 -3.06 -8.27 7.87
N LEU A 89 -3.49 -8.98 8.92
CA LEU A 89 -2.96 -8.81 10.26
C LEU A 89 -1.58 -9.44 10.45
N MET A 90 -1.37 -10.64 9.91
CA MET A 90 -0.20 -11.48 10.24
C MET A 90 0.92 -11.37 9.22
N CYS A 91 0.63 -11.10 7.95
CA CYS A 91 1.66 -10.96 6.93
C CYS A 91 2.34 -9.59 7.07
N PRO A 92 3.68 -9.51 6.98
CA PRO A 92 4.34 -8.22 6.80
C PRO A 92 3.97 -7.63 5.43
N LEU A 93 3.98 -6.30 5.31
CA LEU A 93 3.80 -5.63 4.03
C LEU A 93 4.85 -6.11 3.02
N ARG A 94 4.39 -6.35 1.79
CA ARG A 94 5.19 -6.92 0.71
C ARG A 94 6.19 -5.90 0.18
N LYS A 95 7.41 -6.37 -0.10
CA LYS A 95 8.55 -5.57 -0.58
C LYS A 95 9.05 -6.13 -1.92
N GLY A 96 9.89 -5.34 -2.61
CA GLY A 96 10.56 -5.78 -3.84
C GLY A 96 9.78 -5.48 -5.12
N ARG A 97 10.18 -6.13 -6.22
CA ARG A 97 9.60 -5.92 -7.56
C ARG A 97 8.15 -6.41 -7.60
N TRP A 98 7.32 -5.74 -8.39
CA TRP A 98 5.97 -6.20 -8.68
C TRP A 98 6.01 -7.39 -9.64
N LYS A 99 5.23 -8.42 -9.34
CA LYS A 99 4.91 -9.48 -10.30
C LYS A 99 3.95 -8.97 -11.38
N VAL A 100 3.87 -9.67 -12.50
CA VAL A 100 2.99 -9.28 -13.62
C VAL A 100 1.53 -9.31 -13.19
N GLU A 101 1.16 -10.25 -12.33
CA GLU A 101 -0.18 -10.40 -11.77
C GLU A 101 -0.56 -9.21 -10.87
N GLU A 102 0.40 -8.66 -10.11
CA GLU A 102 0.19 -7.43 -9.33
C GLU A 102 -0.06 -6.22 -10.25
N GLU A 103 0.69 -6.14 -11.35
CA GLU A 103 0.54 -5.06 -12.33
C GLU A 103 -0.81 -5.13 -13.03
N ASN A 104 -1.23 -6.32 -13.47
CA ASN A 104 -2.51 -6.54 -14.11
C ASN A 104 -3.67 -6.24 -13.19
N TYR A 105 -3.62 -6.73 -11.94
CA TYR A 105 -4.65 -6.46 -10.95
C TYR A 105 -4.76 -4.96 -10.64
N THR A 106 -3.63 -4.28 -10.44
CA THR A 106 -3.60 -2.83 -10.23
C THR A 106 -4.17 -2.06 -11.42
N LEU A 107 -3.83 -2.46 -12.64
CA LEU A 107 -4.36 -1.82 -13.85
C LEU A 107 -5.89 -1.96 -13.91
N GLY A 108 -6.43 -3.11 -13.52
CA GLY A 108 -7.88 -3.34 -13.38
C GLY A 108 -8.51 -2.38 -12.36
N LEU A 109 -7.93 -2.28 -11.17
CA LEU A 109 -8.40 -1.37 -10.11
C LEU A 109 -8.42 0.08 -10.58
N LEU A 110 -7.33 0.54 -11.20
CA LEU A 110 -7.22 1.93 -11.68
C LEU A 110 -8.27 2.26 -12.75
N ARG A 111 -8.58 1.34 -13.66
CA ARG A 111 -9.64 1.53 -14.68
C ARG A 111 -11.03 1.61 -14.06
N LEU A 112 -11.29 0.84 -13.00
CA LEU A 112 -12.56 0.90 -12.28
C LEU A 112 -12.71 2.19 -11.46
N ILE A 113 -11.61 2.70 -10.90
CA ILE A 113 -11.59 4.02 -10.24
C ILE A 113 -11.81 5.13 -11.28
N GLU A 114 -11.13 5.05 -12.43
CA GLU A 114 -11.23 6.03 -13.53
C GLU A 114 -12.65 6.10 -14.10
N SER A 115 -13.30 4.96 -14.32
CA SER A 115 -14.71 4.90 -14.78
C SER A 115 -15.72 5.30 -13.71
N GLY A 116 -15.28 5.49 -12.46
CA GLY A 116 -16.17 5.79 -11.33
C GLY A 116 -17.04 4.61 -10.91
N THR A 117 -16.66 3.38 -11.28
CA THR A 117 -17.29 2.13 -10.82
C THR A 117 -16.88 1.84 -9.37
N ILE A 118 -15.61 2.09 -9.02
CA ILE A 118 -15.14 2.07 -7.63
C ILE A 118 -15.11 3.49 -7.09
N LEU A 119 -15.84 3.72 -5.99
CA LEU A 119 -15.81 4.96 -5.22
C LEU A 119 -14.91 4.75 -4.01
N LEU A 120 -13.90 5.61 -3.88
CA LEU A 120 -12.96 5.55 -2.76
C LEU A 120 -13.58 6.17 -1.50
N ARG A 121 -13.14 5.72 -0.33
CA ARG A 121 -13.50 6.36 0.94
C ARG A 121 -12.98 7.79 0.98
N HIS A 122 -13.72 8.71 1.61
CA HIS A 122 -13.21 10.05 1.93
C HIS A 122 -11.84 10.01 2.63
N GLY A 123 -10.89 10.79 2.10
CA GLY A 123 -9.52 10.85 2.61
C GLY A 123 -8.61 9.69 2.16
N GLN A 124 -9.13 8.69 1.43
CA GLN A 124 -8.33 7.63 0.87
C GLN A 124 -7.72 8.07 -0.47
N SER A 125 -6.40 7.97 -0.58
CA SER A 125 -5.71 8.19 -1.86
C SER A 125 -5.70 6.92 -2.71
N ILE A 126 -5.60 7.06 -4.04
CA ILE A 126 -5.40 5.92 -4.95
C ILE A 126 -4.20 5.07 -4.50
N ARG A 127 -3.11 5.71 -4.05
CA ARG A 127 -1.93 4.98 -3.56
C ARG A 127 -2.26 4.13 -2.34
N GLY A 128 -2.93 4.70 -1.35
CA GLY A 128 -3.32 3.98 -0.13
C GLY A 128 -4.31 2.86 -0.42
N TYR A 129 -5.25 3.09 -1.34
CA TYR A 129 -6.18 2.07 -1.81
C TYR A 129 -5.45 0.88 -2.45
N ILE A 130 -4.55 1.13 -3.42
CA ILE A 130 -3.76 0.07 -4.06
C ILE A 130 -2.82 -0.61 -3.05
N GLY A 131 -2.24 0.15 -2.12
CA GLY A 131 -1.39 -0.38 -1.04
C GLY A 131 -2.13 -1.40 -0.19
N GLU A 132 -3.37 -1.08 0.20
CA GLU A 132 -4.25 -2.01 0.91
C GLU A 132 -4.56 -3.27 0.08
N LYS A 133 -5.02 -3.12 -1.17
CA LYS A 133 -5.40 -4.27 -2.01
C LYS A 133 -4.23 -5.20 -2.36
N LEU A 134 -2.99 -4.69 -2.41
CA LEU A 134 -1.79 -5.47 -2.69
C LEU A 134 -1.01 -5.92 -1.43
N HIS A 135 -1.46 -5.49 -0.24
CA HIS A 135 -0.71 -5.62 1.01
C HIS A 135 0.71 -5.08 0.91
N SER A 136 0.83 -3.86 0.41
CA SER A 136 2.09 -3.21 0.04
C SER A 136 2.21 -1.86 0.74
N ASP A 137 3.44 -1.43 1.03
CA ASP A 137 3.68 -0.08 1.57
C ASP A 137 3.47 1.02 0.51
N ASP A 138 3.09 2.20 0.98
CA ASP A 138 2.79 3.38 0.16
C ASP A 138 3.97 3.78 -0.75
N MET A 139 5.21 3.62 -0.29
CA MET A 139 6.39 4.00 -1.06
C MET A 139 6.65 3.05 -2.22
N ARG A 140 6.39 1.75 -2.04
CA ARG A 140 6.45 0.75 -3.11
C ARG A 140 5.41 1.06 -4.19
N VAL A 141 4.18 1.41 -3.79
CA VAL A 141 3.11 1.82 -4.73
C VAL A 141 3.49 3.12 -5.44
N LEU A 142 3.92 4.15 -4.70
CA LEU A 142 4.31 5.45 -5.25
C LEU A 142 5.39 5.30 -6.32
N LYS A 143 6.46 4.55 -6.01
CA LYS A 143 7.57 4.28 -6.95
C LYS A 143 7.05 3.58 -8.21
N LYS A 144 6.14 2.61 -8.05
CA LYS A 144 5.60 1.86 -9.19
C LYS A 144 4.75 2.74 -10.10
N LEU A 145 3.79 3.47 -9.54
CA LEU A 145 2.89 4.34 -10.31
C LEU A 145 3.64 5.49 -10.98
N SER A 146 4.75 5.96 -10.38
CA SER A 146 5.54 7.07 -10.93
C SER A 146 6.51 6.67 -12.03
N ASN A 147 7.08 5.46 -11.95
CA ASN A 147 8.18 5.05 -12.85
C ASN A 147 7.74 4.12 -13.98
N CYS A 148 6.50 3.61 -13.95
CA CYS A 148 6.01 2.68 -14.95
C CYS A 148 5.00 3.37 -15.89
N LYS A 149 5.33 3.41 -17.18
CA LYS A 149 4.54 4.10 -18.21
C LYS A 149 3.08 3.66 -18.26
N ILE A 150 2.82 2.38 -18.00
CA ILE A 150 1.45 1.81 -18.00
C ILE A 150 0.54 2.45 -16.94
N PHE A 151 1.11 3.08 -15.90
CA PHE A 151 0.36 3.70 -14.80
C PHE A 151 0.40 5.23 -14.81
N HIS A 152 1.02 5.87 -15.81
CA HIS A 152 1.14 7.33 -15.82
C HIS A 152 -0.23 8.04 -15.80
N PHE A 153 -1.26 7.41 -16.39
CA PHE A 153 -2.63 7.93 -16.36
C PHE A 153 -3.21 8.00 -14.94
N ALA A 154 -2.70 7.23 -13.98
CA ALA A 154 -3.18 7.26 -12.60
C ALA A 154 -3.07 8.64 -11.93
N LYS A 155 -2.16 9.51 -12.43
CA LYS A 155 -2.01 10.89 -11.96
C LYS A 155 -3.13 11.82 -12.44
N LEU A 156 -3.86 11.41 -13.47
CA LEU A 156 -4.95 12.17 -14.08
C LEU A 156 -6.33 11.74 -13.57
N ILE A 157 -6.40 10.63 -12.83
CA ILE A 157 -7.65 10.12 -12.28
C ILE A 157 -8.12 11.05 -11.16
N ASN A 158 -9.35 11.54 -11.29
CA ASN A 158 -10.09 12.20 -10.21
C ASN A 158 -11.09 11.19 -9.64
N PRO A 159 -10.75 10.47 -8.55
CA PRO A 159 -11.60 9.41 -8.04
C PRO A 159 -12.90 9.99 -7.48
N ARG A 160 -14.03 9.33 -7.78
CA ARG A 160 -15.28 9.59 -7.06
C ARG A 160 -15.12 9.13 -5.62
N LEU A 161 -15.62 9.93 -4.69
CA LEU A 161 -15.52 9.64 -3.26
C LEU A 161 -16.90 9.33 -2.66
N ALA A 162 -16.90 8.52 -1.61
CA ALA A 162 -18.05 8.21 -0.78
C ALA A 162 -17.63 8.11 0.69
N GLU A 163 -18.60 8.04 1.61
CA GLU A 163 -18.33 7.82 3.03
C GLU A 163 -17.60 6.50 3.29
N GLU A 164 -17.95 5.46 2.52
CA GLU A 164 -17.33 4.14 2.55
C GLU A 164 -17.01 3.66 1.12
N GLU A 165 -16.10 2.68 0.99
CA GLU A 165 -15.82 2.05 -0.30
C GLU A 165 -17.12 1.48 -0.88
N LYS A 166 -17.48 1.88 -2.11
CA LYS A 166 -18.73 1.50 -2.75
C LYS A 166 -18.51 1.18 -4.24
N LEU A 167 -19.26 0.20 -4.73
CA LEU A 167 -19.37 -0.12 -6.15
C LEU A 167 -20.62 0.56 -6.74
N ASP A 168 -20.46 1.24 -7.87
CA ASP A 168 -21.55 1.83 -8.65
C ASP A 168 -21.90 0.91 -9.84
N MET A 169 -22.94 0.10 -9.66
CA MET A 169 -23.41 -0.86 -10.67
C MET A 169 -24.19 -0.21 -11.82
N ASN A 170 -24.43 1.11 -11.78
CA ASN A 170 -25.12 1.82 -12.86
C ASN A 170 -24.18 2.17 -14.02
N VAL A 171 -22.87 2.01 -13.84
CA VAL A 171 -21.90 2.20 -14.91
C VAL A 171 -22.08 1.09 -15.95
N GLU A 172 -22.16 1.47 -17.22
CA GLU A 172 -22.32 0.52 -18.32
C GLU A 172 -21.18 -0.50 -18.34
N GLY A 173 -21.52 -1.79 -18.41
CA GLY A 173 -20.53 -2.88 -18.38
C GLY A 173 -19.87 -3.13 -17.02
N ALA A 174 -20.33 -2.50 -15.92
CA ALA A 174 -19.72 -2.65 -14.60
C ALA A 174 -19.54 -4.12 -14.17
N GLN A 175 -20.56 -4.96 -14.39
CA GLN A 175 -20.51 -6.37 -13.98
C GLN A 175 -19.38 -7.14 -14.69
N GLU A 176 -19.24 -7.01 -16.01
CA GLU A 176 -18.22 -7.72 -16.78
C GLU A 176 -16.80 -7.29 -16.35
N VAL A 177 -16.61 -5.98 -16.12
CA VAL A 177 -15.31 -5.46 -15.67
C VAL A 177 -14.99 -5.91 -14.25
N LEU A 178 -16.00 -6.02 -13.37
CA LEU A 178 -15.84 -6.55 -12.01
C LEU A 178 -15.52 -8.04 -12.01
N ASP A 179 -16.17 -8.85 -12.86
CA ASP A 179 -15.86 -10.27 -12.99
C ASP A 179 -14.41 -10.48 -13.45
N ARG A 180 -13.97 -9.66 -14.42
CA ARG A 180 -12.57 -9.64 -14.86
C ARG A 180 -11.62 -9.20 -13.75
N LEU A 181 -12.02 -8.24 -12.91
CA LEU A 181 -11.22 -7.83 -11.76
C LEU A 181 -11.07 -8.97 -10.75
N GLU A 182 -12.15 -9.71 -10.47
CA GLU A 182 -12.11 -10.83 -9.53
C GLU A 182 -11.21 -11.97 -10.06
N GLN A 183 -11.21 -12.21 -11.38
CA GLN A 183 -10.24 -13.12 -12.00
C GLN A 183 -8.79 -12.65 -11.76
N LEU A 184 -8.49 -11.38 -12.04
CA LEU A 184 -7.16 -10.80 -11.85
C LEU A 184 -6.72 -10.83 -10.38
N LYS A 185 -7.65 -10.57 -9.46
CA LYS A 185 -7.43 -10.72 -8.01
C LYS A 185 -7.08 -12.17 -7.67
N GLY A 186 -7.82 -13.14 -8.19
CA GLY A 186 -7.52 -14.55 -7.99
C GLY A 186 -6.13 -14.96 -8.52
N GLU A 187 -5.73 -14.45 -9.69
CA GLU A 187 -4.38 -14.66 -10.24
C GLU A 187 -3.30 -14.04 -9.36
N PHE A 188 -3.52 -12.79 -8.91
CA PHE A 188 -2.63 -12.12 -7.96
C PHE A 188 -2.47 -12.93 -6.67
N LEU A 189 -3.58 -13.35 -6.03
CA LEU A 189 -3.55 -14.12 -4.80
C LEU A 189 -2.81 -15.45 -5.01
N ARG A 190 -3.09 -16.19 -6.08
CA ARG A 190 -2.32 -17.41 -6.39
C ARG A 190 -0.82 -17.14 -6.53
N SER A 191 -0.43 -16.04 -7.17
CA SER A 191 0.99 -15.71 -7.36
C SER A 191 1.74 -15.40 -6.06
N VAL A 192 1.06 -14.96 -4.99
CA VAL A 192 1.66 -14.59 -3.70
C VAL A 192 1.31 -15.55 -2.56
N GLN A 193 0.57 -16.62 -2.86
CA GLN A 193 0.10 -17.61 -1.88
C GLN A 193 1.21 -18.18 -1.01
N LEU A 194 2.32 -18.61 -1.61
CA LEU A 194 3.42 -19.20 -0.85
C LEU A 194 4.05 -18.18 0.12
N GLU A 195 4.20 -16.92 -0.29
CA GLU A 195 4.72 -15.85 0.56
C GLU A 195 3.80 -15.62 1.78
N ALA A 196 2.48 -15.59 1.54
CA ALA A 196 1.48 -15.42 2.59
C ALA A 196 1.46 -16.60 3.58
N LEU A 197 1.48 -17.84 3.08
CA LEU A 197 1.46 -19.04 3.92
C LEU A 197 2.73 -19.16 4.77
N VAL A 198 3.90 -18.85 4.21
CA VAL A 198 5.16 -18.85 4.97
C VAL A 198 5.15 -17.79 6.07
N ALA A 199 4.57 -16.62 5.80
CA ALA A 199 4.43 -15.57 6.81
C ALA A 199 3.51 -16.01 7.97
N VAL A 200 2.33 -16.55 7.65
CA VAL A 200 1.35 -17.00 8.65
C VAL A 200 1.85 -18.20 9.45
N ARG A 201 2.58 -19.14 8.84
CA ARG A 201 3.12 -20.35 9.52
C ARG A 201 3.89 -20.03 10.80
N LYS A 202 4.64 -18.92 10.83
CA LYS A 202 5.42 -18.48 11.99
C LYS A 202 4.57 -18.20 13.23
N TYR A 203 3.33 -17.78 13.01
CA TYR A 203 2.39 -17.48 14.07
C TYR A 203 1.51 -18.67 14.39
N LEU A 204 1.24 -19.54 13.42
CA LEU A 204 0.56 -20.81 13.68
C LEU A 204 1.39 -21.73 14.57
N SER A 205 2.70 -21.52 14.73
CA SER A 205 3.46 -22.25 15.74
C SER A 205 3.06 -21.88 17.18
N ASP A 206 2.53 -20.68 17.40
CA ASP A 206 2.12 -20.17 18.71
C ASP A 206 0.84 -20.88 19.20
N SER A 207 0.92 -21.56 20.33
CA SER A 207 -0.20 -22.28 20.93
C SER A 207 -1.39 -21.37 21.21
N SER A 208 -1.15 -20.12 21.62
CA SER A 208 -2.19 -19.18 22.03
C SER A 208 -3.08 -18.74 20.85
N LEU A 209 -2.48 -18.55 19.68
CA LEU A 209 -3.22 -18.23 18.45
C LEU A 209 -3.94 -19.46 17.91
N ARG A 210 -3.32 -20.65 17.96
CA ARG A 210 -4.01 -21.89 17.58
C ARG A 210 -5.26 -22.11 18.43
N ASP A 211 -5.14 -21.93 19.74
CA ASP A 211 -6.26 -22.12 20.65
C ASP A 211 -7.39 -21.14 20.36
N LEU A 212 -7.08 -19.86 20.11
CA LEU A 212 -8.08 -18.86 19.71
C LEU A 212 -8.77 -19.18 18.37
N LEU A 213 -8.03 -19.68 17.40
CA LEU A 213 -8.56 -20.06 16.08
C LEU A 213 -9.41 -21.34 16.12
N ASN A 214 -9.13 -22.20 17.10
CA ASN A 214 -9.84 -23.46 17.31
C ASN A 214 -10.99 -23.33 18.32
N MET A 215 -11.12 -22.20 19.03
CA MET A 215 -12.24 -21.95 19.95
C MET A 215 -13.54 -21.88 19.15
N ARG A 216 -14.43 -22.82 19.44
CA ARG A 216 -15.79 -22.89 18.90
C ARG A 216 -16.62 -21.73 19.49
N GLU A 217 -17.50 -21.14 18.68
CA GLU A 217 -18.67 -20.40 19.19
C GLU A 217 -19.73 -21.37 19.73
#